data_AF-A0A8D2DKS8-F1
#
_entry.id   AF-A0A8D2DKS8-F1
#
_cell.length_a   1.000
_cell.length_b   1.000
_cell.length_c   1.000
_cell.angle_alpha   90.00
_cell.angle_beta   90.00
_cell.angle_gamma   90.00
#
_symmetry.space_group_name_H-M   'P 1'
#
loop_
_entity.id
_entity.type
_entity.pdbx_description
1 polymer ?
#
loop_
_entity_poly.entity_id
_entity_poly.type
_entity_poly.pdbx_seq_one_letter_code
_entity_poly.pdbx_strand_id
1 'polypeptide(L)'
;MRYNEKELRALSRQPAELAAELGMRGPKKGSVAKRRLVKLVVNFLFYFRTDEAEPLGALLLERCRVAQEEPGGFSITTSTCGEASSSTGMRYRR
;
A
#
# COMPACT_ATOMS: atom_id res chain seq x y z
N MET A 1 -0.99 14.36 -10.96
CA MET A 1 -1.57 15.25 -9.93
C MET A 1 -0.71 15.18 -8.67
N ARG A 2 -0.56 16.29 -7.92
CA ARG A 2 0.23 16.30 -6.66
C ARG A 2 -0.74 16.49 -5.49
N TYR A 3 -1.00 15.42 -4.73
CA TYR A 3 -1.83 15.48 -3.53
C TYR A 3 -1.00 15.95 -2.33
N ASN A 4 -1.60 16.77 -1.46
CA ASN A 4 -1.00 17.16 -0.19
C ASN A 4 -1.43 16.21 0.95
N GLU A 5 -0.81 16.35 2.13
CA GLU A 5 -1.10 15.47 3.29
C GLU A 5 -2.55 15.56 3.78
N LYS A 6 -3.15 16.75 3.74
CA LYS A 6 -4.55 16.94 4.17
C LYS A 6 -5.51 16.25 3.21
N GLU A 7 -5.26 16.36 1.92
CA GLU A 7 -6.03 15.68 0.87
C GLU A 7 -5.91 14.16 0.99
N LEU A 8 -4.69 13.63 1.16
CA LEU A 8 -4.47 12.20 1.37
C LEU A 8 -5.18 11.69 2.63
N ARG A 9 -5.14 12.46 3.71
CA ARG A 9 -5.84 12.13 4.96
C ARG A 9 -7.36 12.11 4.76
N ALA A 10 -7.93 13.08 4.06
CA ALA A 10 -9.35 13.11 3.75
C ALA A 10 -9.77 11.92 2.87
N LEU A 11 -8.99 11.62 1.82
CA LEU A 11 -9.21 10.46 0.94
C LEU A 11 -9.16 9.14 1.72
N SER A 12 -8.22 8.98 2.65
CA SER A 12 -8.06 7.74 3.41
C SER A 12 -9.28 7.36 4.27
N ARG A 13 -10.18 8.32 4.54
CA ARG A 13 -11.41 8.14 5.33
C ARG A 13 -12.64 7.84 4.47
N GLN A 14 -12.55 7.96 3.16
CA GLN A 14 -13.65 7.65 2.26
C GLN A 14 -13.93 6.13 2.25
N PRO A 15 -15.14 5.71 1.84
CA PRO A 15 -15.44 4.31 1.61
C PRO A 15 -14.41 3.69 0.66
N ALA A 16 -13.91 2.50 1.02
CA ALA A 16 -12.96 1.78 0.19
C ALA A 16 -13.71 0.90 -0.82
N GLU A 17 -13.20 0.88 -2.05
CA GLU A 17 -13.65 -0.06 -3.08
C GLU A 17 -13.32 -1.49 -2.67
N LEU A 18 -12.15 -1.67 -2.05
CA LEU A 18 -11.72 -2.93 -1.47
C LEU A 18 -10.95 -2.67 -0.18
N ALA A 19 -11.20 -3.48 0.84
CA ALA A 19 -10.41 -3.46 2.06
C ALA A 19 -10.08 -4.89 2.49
N ALA A 20 -8.84 -5.11 2.91
CA ALA A 20 -8.38 -6.41 3.36
C ALA A 20 -7.27 -6.27 4.40
N GLU A 21 -7.16 -7.25 5.28
CA GLU A 21 -5.98 -7.37 6.13
C GLU A 21 -4.92 -8.23 5.46
N LEU A 22 -3.71 -7.69 5.30
CA LEU A 22 -2.61 -8.34 4.60
C LEU A 22 -1.34 -8.33 5.45
N GLY A 23 -0.47 -9.30 5.21
CA GLY A 23 0.92 -9.22 5.65
C GLY A 23 1.70 -8.31 4.70
N MET A 24 2.13 -7.14 5.16
CA MET A 24 2.80 -6.15 4.31
C MET A 24 4.27 -5.98 4.70
N ARG A 25 5.16 -6.09 3.72
CA ARG A 25 6.59 -5.83 3.83
C ARG A 25 6.88 -4.45 3.25
N GLY A 26 7.55 -3.59 4.02
CA GLY A 26 7.92 -2.26 3.55
C GLY A 26 9.05 -2.29 2.52
N PRO A 27 9.32 -1.17 1.83
CA PRO A 27 10.31 -1.11 0.75
C PRO A 27 11.77 -1.26 1.22
N LYS A 28 12.03 -1.20 2.53
CA LYS A 28 13.38 -1.39 3.08
C LYS A 28 13.79 -2.86 2.97
N LYS A 29 15.00 -3.10 2.43
CA LYS A 29 15.63 -4.43 2.37
C LYS A 29 15.70 -5.03 3.77
N GLY A 30 15.30 -6.30 3.90
CA GLY A 30 15.26 -7.01 5.18
C GLY A 30 14.07 -6.65 6.08
N SER A 31 13.10 -5.85 5.61
CA SER A 31 11.92 -5.56 6.42
C SER A 31 11.05 -6.82 6.63
N VAL A 32 10.55 -6.97 7.86
CA VAL A 32 9.67 -8.07 8.24
C VAL A 32 8.23 -7.71 7.86
N ALA A 33 7.46 -8.70 7.41
CA ALA A 33 6.04 -8.51 7.12
C ALA A 33 5.27 -8.19 8.41
N LYS A 34 4.46 -7.13 8.38
CA LYS A 34 3.61 -6.72 9.50
C LYS A 34 2.14 -6.76 9.06
N ARG A 35 1.23 -7.10 9.98
CA ARG A 35 -0.22 -7.07 9.73
C ARG A 35 -0.66 -5.62 9.49
N ARG A 36 -1.35 -5.38 8.38
CA ARG A 36 -1.87 -4.07 8.01
C ARG A 36 -3.29 -4.21 7.49
N LEU A 37 -4.15 -3.27 7.86
CA LEU A 37 -5.38 -3.05 7.13
C LEU A 37 -5.01 -2.25 5.88
N VAL A 38 -5.35 -2.75 4.71
CA VAL A 38 -5.08 -2.13 3.42
C VAL A 38 -6.42 -1.76 2.79
N LYS A 39 -6.54 -0.52 2.32
CA LYS A 39 -7.75 0.01 1.68
C LYS A 39 -7.42 0.59 0.32
N LEU A 40 -8.16 0.16 -0.70
CA LEU A 40 -8.15 0.75 -2.03
C LEU A 40 -9.24 1.82 -2.10
N VAL A 41 -8.82 3.06 -2.34
CA VAL A 41 -9.71 4.22 -2.51
C VAL A 41 -9.26 4.96 -3.75
N VAL A 42 -10.06 4.93 -4.82
CA VAL A 42 -9.67 5.46 -6.13
C VAL A 42 -8.36 4.79 -6.59
N ASN A 43 -7.32 5.54 -6.89
CA ASN A 43 -6.01 5.02 -7.29
C ASN A 43 -4.99 4.97 -6.14
N PHE A 44 -5.47 5.07 -4.89
CA PHE A 44 -4.61 5.02 -3.71
C PHE A 44 -4.82 3.75 -2.92
N LEU A 45 -3.70 3.12 -2.59
CA LEU A 45 -3.64 2.02 -1.63
C LEU A 45 -3.15 2.55 -0.29
N PHE A 46 -4.08 2.81 0.62
CA PHE A 46 -3.77 3.23 1.98
C PHE A 46 -3.50 2.02 2.86
N TYR A 47 -2.52 2.11 3.74
CA TYR A 47 -2.24 1.06 4.71
C TYR A 47 -2.16 1.60 6.14
N PHE A 48 -2.82 0.90 7.06
CA PHE A 48 -3.02 1.30 8.44
C PHE A 48 -2.47 0.22 9.37
N ARG A 49 -2.13 0.60 10.61
CA ARG A 49 -2.16 -0.41 11.69
C ARG A 49 -3.63 -0.79 11.92
N THR A 50 -3.87 -1.99 12.41
CA THR A 50 -5.23 -2.53 12.57
C THR A 50 -6.06 -1.78 13.62
N ASP A 51 -5.39 -1.03 14.50
CA ASP A 51 -5.93 -0.29 15.64
C ASP A 51 -5.84 1.24 15.46
N GLU A 52 -5.30 1.73 14.34
CA GLU A 52 -5.10 3.16 14.10
C GLU A 52 -6.07 3.70 13.02
N ALA A 53 -6.62 4.88 13.28
CA ALA A 53 -7.52 5.56 12.34
C ALA A 53 -6.78 6.35 11.24
N GLU A 54 -5.51 6.69 11.46
CA GLU A 54 -4.68 7.38 10.47
C GLU A 54 -3.83 6.40 9.65
N PRO A 55 -3.70 6.60 8.34
CA PRO A 55 -2.88 5.72 7.51
C PRO A 55 -1.40 5.93 7.86
N LEU A 56 -0.65 4.83 7.91
CA LEU A 56 0.82 4.88 7.97
C LEU A 56 1.44 5.40 6.67
N GLY A 57 0.70 5.28 5.57
CA GLY A 57 1.10 5.80 4.28
C GLY A 57 0.12 5.40 3.18
N ALA A 58 0.41 5.88 1.98
CA ALA A 58 -0.39 5.67 0.80
C ALA A 58 0.52 5.37 -0.40
N LEU A 59 0.14 4.41 -1.22
CA LEU A 59 0.77 4.15 -2.51
C LEU A 59 -0.16 4.67 -3.61
N LEU A 60 0.36 5.56 -4.46
CA LEU A 60 -0.32 5.89 -5.71
C LEU A 60 -0.09 4.74 -6.69
N LEU A 61 -1.17 4.15 -7.18
CA LEU A 61 -1.14 3.01 -8.10
C LEU A 61 -1.02 3.42 -9.58
N GLU A 62 -0.98 4.72 -9.87
CA GLU A 62 -0.77 5.22 -11.22
C GLU A 62 0.56 4.68 -11.77
N ARG A 63 0.49 3.92 -12.87
CA ARG A 63 1.65 3.26 -13.53
C ARG A 63 2.40 2.28 -12.63
N CYS A 64 1.77 1.74 -11.59
CA CYS A 64 2.39 0.66 -10.82
C CYS A 64 2.44 -0.63 -11.66
N ARG A 65 3.39 -1.50 -11.30
CA ARG A 65 3.46 -2.87 -11.80
C ARG A 65 3.15 -3.82 -10.64
N VAL A 66 2.32 -4.81 -10.90
CA VAL A 66 1.99 -5.88 -9.95
C VAL A 66 2.64 -7.17 -10.42
N ALA A 67 3.35 -7.84 -9.53
CA ALA A 67 3.93 -9.16 -9.78
C ALA A 67 3.41 -10.15 -8.75
N GLN A 68 2.91 -11.31 -9.19
CA GLN A 68 2.50 -12.38 -8.29
C GLN A 68 3.75 -13.04 -7.67
N GLU A 69 3.75 -13.22 -6.35
CA GLU A 69 4.81 -13.89 -5.60
C GLU A 69 4.30 -15.22 -5.06
N GLU A 70 4.95 -16.32 -5.46
CA GLU A 70 4.60 -17.66 -5.00
C GLU A 70 5.35 -18.04 -3.69
N PRO A 71 4.70 -18.71 -2.73
CA PRO A 71 3.27 -19.01 -2.66
C PRO A 71 2.47 -17.96 -1.86
N GLY A 72 1.44 -17.38 -2.49
CA GLY A 72 0.37 -16.63 -1.81
C GLY A 72 0.64 -15.15 -1.53
N GLY A 73 1.31 -14.44 -2.43
CA GLY A 73 1.47 -12.99 -2.33
C GLY A 73 1.60 -12.28 -3.67
N PHE A 74 1.84 -10.98 -3.60
CA PHE A 74 2.16 -10.13 -4.74
C PHE A 74 3.05 -8.98 -4.29
N SER A 75 3.81 -8.40 -5.20
CA SER A 75 4.50 -7.13 -4.98
C SER A 75 3.94 -6.05 -5.89
N ILE A 76 3.88 -4.84 -5.35
CA ILE A 76 3.60 -3.62 -6.09
C ILE A 76 4.91 -2.87 -6.23
N THR A 77 5.30 -2.56 -7.47
CA THR A 77 6.43 -1.70 -7.78
C THR A 77 5.92 -0.38 -8.32
N THR A 78 6.26 0.73 -7.66
CA THR A 78 5.92 2.07 -8.13
C THR A 78 7.15 2.71 -8.79
N SER A 79 6.96 3.32 -9.96
CA SER A 79 8.00 4.12 -10.62
C SER A 79 7.94 5.55 -10.10
N THR A 80 8.76 5.90 -9.12
CA THR A 80 9.03 7.29 -8.80
C THR A 80 10.01 7.84 -9.83
N CYS A 81 9.60 8.80 -10.65
CA CYS A 81 10.53 9.50 -11.55
C CYS A 81 11.60 10.21 -10.71
N GLY A 82 12.82 9.68 -10.67
CA GLY A 82 14.01 10.33 -10.09
C GLY A 82 14.67 9.62 -8.90
N GLU A 83 14.04 8.60 -8.30
CA GLU A 83 14.65 7.76 -7.25
C GLU A 83 14.32 6.29 -7.47
N ALA A 84 15.18 5.42 -6.96
CA ALA A 84 15.10 3.97 -7.12
C ALA A 84 13.67 3.42 -6.96
N SER A 85 13.25 2.54 -7.88
CA SER A 85 11.93 1.91 -7.83
C SER A 85 11.70 1.27 -6.46
N SER A 86 10.61 1.65 -5.79
CA SER A 86 10.27 1.10 -4.48
C SER A 86 9.27 -0.05 -4.68
N SER A 87 9.61 -1.23 -4.14
CA SER A 87 8.75 -2.41 -4.17
C SER A 87 8.17 -2.68 -2.79
N THR A 88 6.85 -2.89 -2.72
CA THR A 88 6.14 -3.25 -1.49
C THR A 88 5.53 -4.63 -1.67
N GLY A 89 5.91 -5.59 -0.82
CA GLY A 89 5.40 -6.95 -0.85
C GLY A 89 4.15 -7.11 0.02
N MET A 90 3.14 -7.79 -0.49
CA MET A 90 1.89 -8.11 0.21
C MET A 90 1.65 -9.61 0.13
N ARG A 91 1.20 -10.20 1.24
CA ARG A 91 0.84 -11.62 1.30
C ARG A 91 -0.58 -11.79 1.78
N TYR A 92 -1.30 -12.68 1.11
CA TYR A 92 -2.58 -13.17 1.56
C TYR A 92 -2.40 -13.92 2.88
N ARG A 93 -3.42 -13.86 3.72
CA ARG A 93 -3.52 -14.82 4.81
C ARG A 93 -4.02 -16.14 4.24
N ARG A 94 -3.36 -17.23 4.63
CA ARG A 94 -3.98 -18.56 4.58
C ARG A 94 -4.91 -18.70 5.77
#